data_AF-T0I7M0-F1
#
_entry.id   AF-T0I7M0-F1
#
_cell.length_a   1.000
_cell.length_b   1.000
_cell.length_c   1.000
_cell.angle_alpha   90.00
_cell.angle_beta   90.00
_cell.angle_gamma   90.00
#
_symmetry.space_group_name_H-M   'P 1'
#
loop_
_entity.id
_entity.type
_entity.pdbx_description
1 polymer ?
#
loop_
_entity_poly.entity_id
_entity_poly.type
_entity_poly.pdbx_seq_one_letter_code
_entity_poly.pdbx_strand_id
1 'polypeptide(L)'
;MRSKKYIRLFLAVLFSILLLIPARPLPVQAANQNPTPEEISRIFDQVALEEKVPAEILKAIAFKESGWRQWNSLGNVVTGGSGSRPYLGIMQIGVYDPSDSETINHLKTDITYNIAYGAEVLKSKWNMTPTIGDGDPGKLENWYFAIWAYNSWSTVNNPNTAAASGRVAYQDKILKLIATDYYEGLTDPVSITPVSKSLLPAGTLPSKNSVWKTPEPIHYAGYTLGLPMISRSQNNLLLSTVKRISGMDRIDTAVKIAYEGWPYGCETVVIARSDAFADALAGVSLAKQNHAPILLTSRDQLDQRVENALTVLKPLKVIILGGETALSSGVENRLKEVVSWTEDFERIAGQDRYETAALIASHFPEGSGVAIATGSNFPDALGIASAAAAKGYPLLLTAKDSLPQATAERLQTLKPSELYIAGGEGAVSAGVAGSITGIAGLSADKVRRFAGNNRYNTSLAVVQSLYPDAQKIYLATGEGFPDALAGAALAANMDTPLLLIPTEGPAAGSDTEKYFQSISPDVELVVFGGKSVISDNAIIRIKYQMVKI
;
A
#
# COMPACT_ATOMS: atom_id res chain seq x y z
N MET A 1 18.80 27.83 28.21
CA MET A 1 17.55 28.61 28.41
C MET A 1 17.24 29.65 27.32
N ARG A 2 18.11 29.93 26.34
CA ARG A 2 17.80 30.88 25.22
C ARG A 2 17.40 30.23 23.88
N SER A 3 17.64 28.94 23.65
CA SER A 3 17.25 28.27 22.38
C SER A 3 15.80 27.75 22.34
N LYS A 4 15.12 27.67 23.49
CA LYS A 4 13.73 27.14 23.60
C LYS A 4 12.64 28.13 23.17
N LYS A 5 12.95 29.42 22.96
CA LYS A 5 11.98 30.43 22.50
C LYS A 5 11.77 30.44 20.98
N TYR A 6 12.71 29.92 20.19
CA TYR A 6 12.63 29.98 18.73
C TYR A 6 11.79 28.85 18.11
N ILE A 7 11.69 27.69 18.76
CA ILE A 7 10.73 26.63 18.38
C ILE A 7 9.28 27.10 18.62
N ARG A 8 9.07 27.99 19.62
CA ARG A 8 7.75 28.49 20.04
C ARG A 8 7.10 29.48 19.08
N LEU A 9 7.85 30.12 18.17
CA LEU A 9 7.29 31.03 17.16
C LEU A 9 6.98 30.33 15.83
N PHE A 10 7.59 29.17 15.58
CA PHE A 10 7.47 28.45 14.30
C PHE A 10 6.14 27.70 14.16
N LEU A 11 5.60 27.20 15.27
CA LEU A 11 4.32 26.47 15.34
C LEU A 11 3.09 27.32 14.98
N ALA A 12 3.11 28.63 15.28
CA ALA A 12 1.99 29.53 14.99
C ALA A 12 1.94 29.98 13.51
N VAL A 13 3.08 29.97 12.80
CA VAL A 13 3.17 30.46 11.41
C VAL A 13 2.80 29.37 10.40
N LEU A 14 2.95 28.09 10.74
CA LEU A 14 2.70 26.98 9.80
C LEU A 14 1.22 26.63 9.60
N PHE A 15 0.33 27.02 10.53
CA PHE A 15 -1.12 26.81 10.38
C PHE A 15 -1.72 27.58 9.19
N SER A 16 -0.98 28.57 8.66
CA SER A 16 -1.41 29.45 7.56
C SER A 16 -1.25 28.85 6.15
N ILE A 17 -0.52 27.74 5.97
CA ILE A 17 -0.05 27.31 4.63
C ILE A 17 -0.74 26.04 4.09
N LEU A 18 -1.68 25.42 4.81
CA LEU A 18 -2.31 24.15 4.40
C LEU A 18 -3.83 24.19 4.24
N LEU A 19 -4.39 25.33 3.83
CA LEU A 19 -5.76 25.47 3.34
C LEU A 19 -5.77 25.76 1.83
N LEU A 20 -5.43 24.75 1.03
CA LEU A 20 -5.72 24.72 -0.41
C LEU A 20 -6.79 23.66 -0.71
N ILE A 21 -7.96 23.90 -0.14
CA ILE A 21 -9.27 23.48 -0.66
C ILE A 21 -10.07 24.79 -0.68
N PRO A 22 -10.87 25.12 -1.72
CA PRO A 22 -11.60 26.39 -1.76
C PRO A 22 -12.43 26.58 -0.49
N ALA A 23 -11.95 27.46 0.38
CA ALA A 23 -12.54 27.70 1.68
C ALA A 23 -13.82 28.51 1.50
N ARG A 24 -14.96 27.93 1.89
CA ARG A 24 -16.07 28.76 2.38
C ARG A 24 -15.52 29.60 3.55
N PRO A 25 -15.85 30.89 3.67
CA PRO A 25 -15.40 31.70 4.81
C PRO A 25 -15.84 31.00 6.10
N LEU A 26 -14.87 30.61 6.92
CA LEU A 26 -15.15 29.97 8.20
C LEU A 26 -15.90 30.98 9.09
N PRO A 27 -16.98 30.57 9.77
CA PRO A 27 -17.58 31.40 10.80
C PRO A 27 -16.53 31.67 11.90
N VAL A 28 -16.46 32.92 12.37
CA VAL A 28 -15.56 33.31 13.46
C VAL A 28 -15.83 32.41 14.67
N GLN A 29 -14.88 31.54 15.01
CA GLN A 29 -14.99 30.62 16.15
C GLN A 29 -15.10 31.44 17.43
N ALA A 30 -16.13 31.19 18.25
CA ALA A 30 -16.28 31.87 19.52
C ALA A 30 -15.12 31.48 20.46
N ALA A 31 -14.61 32.44 21.24
CA ALA A 31 -13.51 32.20 22.17
C ALA A 31 -13.80 31.01 23.11
N ASN A 32 -12.78 30.18 23.37
CA ASN A 32 -12.83 29.03 24.28
C ASN A 32 -13.83 27.93 23.91
N GLN A 33 -14.03 27.68 22.60
CA GLN A 33 -14.70 26.48 22.10
C GLN A 33 -13.68 25.47 21.59
N ASN A 34 -13.92 24.18 21.83
CA ASN A 34 -13.08 23.13 21.26
C ASN A 34 -13.20 23.15 19.73
N PRO A 35 -12.11 22.94 18.98
CA PRO A 35 -12.17 22.61 17.56
C PRO A 35 -12.99 21.34 17.31
N THR A 36 -13.28 21.07 16.04
CA THR A 36 -13.90 19.80 15.66
C THR A 36 -13.02 18.61 16.08
N PRO A 37 -13.59 17.45 16.38
CA PRO A 37 -12.81 16.24 16.68
C PRO A 37 -11.76 15.90 15.61
N GLU A 38 -12.07 16.16 14.34
CA GLU A 38 -11.16 16.00 13.19
C GLU A 38 -9.95 16.93 13.28
N GLU A 39 -10.17 18.20 13.61
CA GLU A 39 -9.10 19.20 13.81
C GLU A 39 -8.23 18.83 15.02
N ILE A 40 -8.85 18.39 16.12
CA ILE A 40 -8.12 17.92 17.31
C ILE A 40 -7.27 16.70 16.97
N SER A 41 -7.82 15.72 16.25
CA SER A 41 -7.06 14.56 15.78
C SER A 41 -5.85 14.97 14.94
N ARG A 42 -6.01 15.93 14.02
CA ARG A 42 -4.91 16.43 13.18
C ARG A 42 -3.81 17.10 14.01
N ILE A 43 -4.18 17.86 15.04
CA ILE A 43 -3.21 18.46 15.96
C ILE A 43 -2.41 17.37 16.69
N PHE A 44 -3.08 16.31 17.17
CA PHE A 44 -2.37 15.16 17.78
C PHE A 44 -1.39 14.51 16.81
N ASP A 45 -1.81 14.25 15.58
CA ASP A 45 -0.95 13.61 14.57
C ASP A 45 0.27 14.48 14.26
N GLN A 46 0.08 15.80 14.13
CA GLN A 46 1.18 16.73 13.90
C GLN A 46 2.17 16.77 15.05
N VAL A 47 1.68 16.96 16.28
CA VAL A 47 2.54 16.98 17.47
C VAL A 47 3.29 15.66 17.64
N ALA A 48 2.61 14.53 17.43
CA ALA A 48 3.19 13.19 17.50
C ALA A 48 4.40 13.03 16.55
N LEU A 49 4.26 13.48 15.31
CA LEU A 49 5.35 13.44 14.32
C LEU A 49 6.52 14.33 14.74
N GLU A 50 6.25 15.59 15.07
CA GLU A 50 7.28 16.58 15.43
C GLU A 50 8.08 16.12 16.67
N GLU A 51 7.37 15.60 17.68
CA GLU A 51 7.98 15.15 18.93
C GLU A 51 8.49 13.71 18.88
N LYS A 52 8.21 12.95 17.81
CA LYS A 52 8.50 11.51 17.69
C LYS A 52 7.90 10.71 18.86
N VAL A 53 6.63 10.94 19.12
CA VAL A 53 5.81 10.26 20.13
C VAL A 53 4.61 9.64 19.40
N PRO A 54 4.17 8.40 19.70
CA PRO A 54 3.04 7.80 19.00
C PRO A 54 1.72 8.55 19.20
N ALA A 55 1.06 8.88 18.09
CA ALA A 55 -0.24 9.57 18.10
C ALA A 55 -1.32 8.72 18.77
N GLU A 56 -1.27 7.40 18.57
CA GLU A 56 -2.16 6.40 19.16
C GLU A 56 -2.19 6.51 20.69
N ILE A 57 -1.00 6.72 21.29
CA ILE A 57 -0.83 6.85 22.73
C ILE A 57 -1.28 8.24 23.21
N LEU A 58 -0.86 9.31 22.54
CA LEU A 58 -1.24 10.68 22.92
C LEU A 58 -2.76 10.87 22.88
N LYS A 59 -3.41 10.42 21.81
CA LYS A 59 -4.86 10.46 21.63
C LYS A 59 -5.57 9.68 22.73
N ALA A 60 -5.10 8.48 23.07
CA ALA A 60 -5.73 7.66 24.10
C ALA A 60 -5.58 8.24 25.51
N ILE A 61 -4.41 8.82 25.82
CA ILE A 61 -4.19 9.57 27.06
C ILE A 61 -5.15 10.74 27.12
N ALA A 62 -5.18 11.61 26.11
CA ALA A 62 -6.08 12.77 26.07
C ALA A 62 -7.55 12.38 26.23
N PHE A 63 -7.97 11.27 25.60
CA PHE A 63 -9.33 10.78 25.73
C PHE A 63 -9.61 10.32 27.16
N LYS A 64 -8.68 9.59 27.76
CA LYS A 64 -8.80 9.12 29.13
C LYS A 64 -8.83 10.27 30.14
N GLU A 65 -8.04 11.32 29.89
CA GLU A 65 -7.85 12.46 30.79
C GLU A 65 -8.98 13.50 30.68
N SER A 66 -9.48 13.78 29.48
CA SER A 66 -10.47 14.85 29.27
C SER A 66 -11.61 14.52 28.31
N GLY A 67 -11.53 13.40 27.59
CA GLY A 67 -12.42 13.08 26.48
C GLY A 67 -12.17 13.98 25.26
N TRP A 68 -10.91 14.39 25.05
CA TRP A 68 -10.49 15.36 24.02
C TRP A 68 -11.09 16.76 24.19
N ARG A 69 -11.16 17.26 25.42
CA ARG A 69 -11.72 18.60 25.70
C ARG A 69 -10.70 19.50 26.36
N GLN A 70 -10.38 20.60 25.69
CA GLN A 70 -9.63 21.72 26.28
C GLN A 70 -10.55 22.58 27.16
N TRP A 71 -11.77 22.84 26.69
CA TRP A 71 -12.80 23.60 27.41
C TRP A 71 -14.07 22.79 27.63
N ASN A 72 -14.80 23.06 28.71
CA ASN A 72 -16.13 22.50 28.96
C ASN A 72 -17.23 23.28 28.20
N SER A 73 -18.50 22.88 28.35
CA SER A 73 -19.64 23.53 27.67
C SER A 73 -19.88 24.98 28.08
N LEU A 74 -19.26 25.44 29.17
CA LEU A 74 -19.31 26.83 29.66
C LEU A 74 -18.09 27.65 29.20
N GLY A 75 -17.21 27.08 28.36
CA GLY A 75 -15.98 27.72 27.91
C GLY A 75 -14.90 27.82 28.98
N ASN A 76 -15.03 27.11 30.10
CA ASN A 76 -13.97 27.05 31.12
C ASN A 76 -13.00 25.93 30.78
N VAL A 77 -11.71 26.15 31.06
CA VAL A 77 -10.67 25.13 30.87
C VAL A 77 -11.02 23.88 31.67
N VAL A 78 -10.92 22.71 31.06
CA VAL A 78 -11.10 21.44 31.77
C VAL A 78 -9.97 21.28 32.77
N THR A 79 -10.32 21.14 34.04
CA THR A 79 -9.35 20.97 35.12
C THR A 79 -9.58 19.71 35.94
N GLY A 80 -8.49 19.10 36.39
CA GLY A 80 -8.49 17.94 37.28
C GLY A 80 -7.63 18.16 38.53
N GLY A 81 -7.74 17.25 39.49
CA GLY A 81 -7.06 17.34 40.79
C GLY A 81 -7.70 18.36 41.75
N SER A 82 -7.34 18.28 43.03
CA SER A 82 -7.81 19.18 44.09
C SER A 82 -6.64 20.00 44.64
N GLY A 83 -6.77 21.34 44.71
CA GLY A 83 -5.80 22.22 45.36
C GLY A 83 -5.30 23.38 44.48
N SER A 84 -4.21 24.04 44.91
CA SER A 84 -3.66 25.25 44.29
C SER A 84 -2.92 25.01 42.96
N ARG A 85 -2.80 23.75 42.51
CA ARG A 85 -2.15 23.35 41.25
C ARG A 85 -3.05 22.40 40.48
N PRO A 86 -4.08 22.93 39.78
CA PRO A 86 -4.96 22.10 38.97
C PRO A 86 -4.23 21.53 37.75
N TYR A 87 -4.66 20.37 37.31
CA TYR A 87 -4.32 19.82 35.99
C TYR A 87 -5.05 20.61 34.92
N LEU A 88 -4.38 20.98 33.83
CA LEU A 88 -4.92 21.94 32.86
C LEU A 88 -5.16 21.31 31.49
N GLY A 89 -6.37 21.49 30.96
CA GLY A 89 -6.70 21.32 29.55
C GLY A 89 -6.78 19.87 29.06
N ILE A 90 -6.71 19.70 27.75
CA ILE A 90 -6.99 18.43 27.07
C ILE A 90 -6.07 17.28 27.51
N MET A 91 -4.81 17.57 27.83
CA MET A 91 -3.83 16.59 28.32
C MET A 91 -3.73 16.54 29.85
N GLN A 92 -4.55 17.31 30.58
CA GLN A 92 -4.52 17.38 32.05
C GLN A 92 -3.11 17.62 32.61
N ILE A 93 -2.43 18.67 32.12
CA ILE A 93 -1.04 18.97 32.49
C ILE A 93 -0.94 19.43 33.95
N GLY A 94 -0.22 18.67 34.78
CA GLY A 94 0.06 18.99 36.19
C GLY A 94 1.50 19.34 36.53
N VAL A 95 2.39 19.30 35.54
CA VAL A 95 3.84 19.53 35.72
C VAL A 95 4.25 20.81 34.99
N TYR A 96 4.13 21.94 35.69
CA TYR A 96 4.52 23.27 35.20
C TYR A 96 5.03 24.14 36.37
N ASP A 97 5.79 25.20 36.05
CA ASP A 97 6.23 26.19 37.04
C ASP A 97 5.03 27.08 37.42
N PRO A 98 4.58 27.09 38.70
CA PRO A 98 3.44 27.90 39.11
C PRO A 98 3.69 29.41 39.04
N SER A 99 4.95 29.85 38.91
CA SER A 99 5.30 31.26 38.74
C SER A 99 5.33 31.71 37.27
N ASP A 100 5.35 30.76 36.33
CA ASP A 100 5.36 31.03 34.89
C ASP A 100 3.93 31.27 34.37
N SER A 101 3.47 32.49 34.55
CA SER A 101 2.12 32.91 34.14
C SER A 101 1.91 32.82 32.62
N GLU A 102 2.97 32.96 31.81
CA GLU A 102 2.91 32.85 30.35
C GLU A 102 2.59 31.41 29.94
N THR A 103 3.36 30.44 30.45
CA THR A 103 3.11 29.01 30.20
C THR A 103 1.73 28.59 30.69
N ILE A 104 1.32 29.02 31.89
CA ILE A 104 -0.01 28.71 32.43
C ILE A 104 -1.12 29.27 31.54
N ASN A 105 -0.94 30.48 31.00
CA ASN A 105 -1.92 31.07 30.09
C ASN A 105 -2.02 30.25 28.79
N HIS A 106 -0.90 29.89 28.17
CA HIS A 106 -0.90 29.04 26.98
C HIS A 106 -1.53 27.66 27.21
N LEU A 107 -1.21 27.00 28.32
CA LEU A 107 -1.82 25.71 28.69
C LEU A 107 -3.36 25.80 28.81
N LYS A 108 -3.89 26.97 29.13
CA LYS A 108 -5.32 27.24 29.26
C LYS A 108 -5.98 27.64 27.95
N THR A 109 -5.31 28.44 27.12
CA THR A 109 -5.93 29.10 25.96
C THR A 109 -5.57 28.50 24.61
N ASP A 110 -4.53 27.68 24.53
CA ASP A 110 -4.00 27.12 23.29
C ASP A 110 -3.99 25.59 23.37
N ILE A 111 -4.92 24.97 22.63
CA ILE A 111 -5.07 23.51 22.59
C ILE A 111 -3.85 22.82 21.96
N THR A 112 -3.25 23.41 20.92
CA THR A 112 -2.06 22.87 20.28
C THR A 112 -0.88 22.92 21.24
N TYR A 113 -0.71 24.02 21.96
CA TYR A 113 0.29 24.14 23.00
C TYR A 113 0.08 23.12 24.12
N ASN A 114 -1.16 22.93 24.58
CA ASN A 114 -1.47 21.95 25.63
C ASN A 114 -1.12 20.51 25.18
N ILE A 115 -1.47 20.14 23.95
CA ILE A 115 -1.13 18.83 23.37
C ILE A 115 0.39 18.65 23.23
N ALA A 116 1.09 19.64 22.67
CA ALA A 116 2.55 19.63 22.53
C ALA A 116 3.26 19.49 23.89
N TYR A 117 2.80 20.26 24.89
CA TYR A 117 3.34 20.16 26.25
C TYR A 117 3.07 18.77 26.87
N GLY A 118 1.91 18.17 26.60
CA GLY A 118 1.61 16.79 27.00
C GLY A 118 2.55 15.75 26.38
N ALA A 119 2.88 15.91 25.10
CA ALA A 119 3.86 15.07 24.42
C ALA A 119 5.27 15.22 25.03
N GLU A 120 5.69 16.45 25.33
CA GLU A 120 6.96 16.71 26.05
C GLU A 120 6.98 16.03 27.42
N VAL A 121 5.88 16.09 28.18
CA VAL A 121 5.76 15.42 29.48
C VAL A 121 5.91 13.91 29.31
N LEU A 122 5.22 13.30 28.35
CA LEU A 122 5.31 11.86 28.10
C LEU A 122 6.73 11.42 27.70
N LYS A 123 7.40 12.20 26.85
CA LYS A 123 8.80 11.98 26.45
C LYS A 123 9.78 12.16 27.61
N SER A 124 9.51 13.11 28.51
CA SER A 124 10.26 13.23 29.76
C SER A 124 10.09 11.98 30.62
N LYS A 125 8.88 11.41 30.71
CA LYS A 125 8.63 10.15 31.42
C LYS A 125 9.38 8.98 30.81
N TRP A 126 9.35 8.84 29.48
CA TRP A 126 10.14 7.85 28.75
C TRP A 126 11.61 7.83 29.17
N ASN A 127 12.25 9.01 29.25
CA ASN A 127 13.66 9.14 29.65
C ASN A 127 13.93 8.85 31.14
N MET A 128 12.90 8.85 31.98
CA MET A 128 12.99 8.59 33.42
C MET A 128 12.74 7.12 33.76
N THR A 129 12.05 6.39 32.90
CA THR A 129 11.63 5.00 33.10
C THR A 129 12.64 4.00 32.50
N PRO A 130 12.54 2.70 32.84
CA PRO A 130 13.39 1.68 32.23
C PRO A 130 13.17 1.58 30.72
N THR A 131 14.22 1.17 30.00
CA THR A 131 14.16 0.93 28.56
C THR A 131 13.57 -0.43 28.24
N ILE A 132 12.68 -0.47 27.25
CA ILE A 132 12.18 -1.70 26.64
C ILE A 132 12.83 -1.85 25.26
N GLY A 133 13.33 -3.07 24.98
CA GLY A 133 13.95 -3.45 23.74
C GLY A 133 15.17 -2.62 23.39
N ASP A 134 15.19 -2.17 22.14
CA ASP A 134 16.18 -1.25 21.57
C ASP A 134 15.90 0.22 21.86
N GLY A 135 14.83 0.54 22.60
CA GLY A 135 14.44 1.92 22.86
C GLY A 135 13.97 2.68 21.62
N ASP A 136 13.53 1.97 20.57
CA ASP A 136 12.92 2.59 19.40
C ASP A 136 11.57 3.24 19.78
N PRO A 137 11.43 4.58 19.68
CA PRO A 137 10.17 5.28 19.98
C PRO A 137 9.07 4.96 18.97
N GLY A 138 9.41 4.37 17.81
CA GLY A 138 8.46 3.89 16.82
C GLY A 138 7.67 2.66 17.25
N LYS A 139 8.18 1.86 18.20
CA LYS A 139 7.50 0.65 18.68
C LYS A 139 6.56 1.00 19.82
N LEU A 140 5.27 0.75 19.63
CA LEU A 140 4.22 1.14 20.58
C LEU A 140 4.41 0.47 21.95
N GLU A 141 4.85 -0.78 21.96
CA GLU A 141 5.08 -1.55 23.17
C GLU A 141 6.18 -0.94 24.06
N ASN A 142 7.18 -0.28 23.46
CA ASN A 142 8.28 0.29 24.20
C ASN A 142 7.83 1.44 25.13
N TRP A 143 6.65 2.02 24.90
CA TRP A 143 6.11 3.14 25.69
C TRP A 143 5.42 2.71 27.00
N TYR A 144 5.30 1.41 27.27
CA TYR A 144 4.54 0.89 28.42
C TYR A 144 4.85 1.59 29.76
N PHE A 145 6.13 1.74 30.09
CA PHE A 145 6.53 2.40 31.34
C PHE A 145 6.34 3.91 31.31
N ALA A 146 6.53 4.56 30.16
CA ALA A 146 6.28 5.98 30.00
C ALA A 146 4.79 6.31 30.24
N ILE A 147 3.87 5.48 29.72
CA ILE A 147 2.43 5.61 29.94
C ILE A 147 2.08 5.45 31.42
N TRP A 148 2.67 4.46 32.10
CA TRP A 148 2.53 4.31 33.56
C TRP A 148 3.00 5.60 34.25
N ALA A 149 4.21 6.06 33.96
CA ALA A 149 4.79 7.25 34.58
C ALA A 149 4.05 8.56 34.26
N TYR A 150 3.28 8.60 33.16
CA TYR A 150 2.39 9.73 32.83
C TYR A 150 1.35 9.95 33.92
N ASN A 151 0.70 8.86 34.37
CA ASN A 151 -0.26 8.87 35.47
C ASN A 151 0.39 8.65 36.86
N SER A 152 1.65 9.05 37.02
CA SER A 152 2.51 8.85 38.21
C SER A 152 3.26 7.51 38.25
N TRP A 153 4.59 7.63 38.36
CA TRP A 153 5.52 6.53 38.55
C TRP A 153 5.50 6.03 40.01
N SER A 154 4.43 5.34 40.37
CA SER A 154 4.17 4.85 41.74
C SER A 154 3.70 3.40 41.76
N THR A 155 3.88 2.72 42.89
CA THR A 155 3.46 1.32 43.09
C THR A 155 1.95 1.14 43.00
N VAL A 156 1.15 2.19 43.19
CA VAL A 156 -0.32 2.14 43.03
C VAL A 156 -0.75 1.73 41.61
N ASN A 157 0.08 2.09 40.62
CA ASN A 157 -0.10 1.78 39.20
C ASN A 157 0.70 0.54 38.74
N ASN A 158 1.37 -0.17 39.66
CA ASN A 158 1.93 -1.48 39.35
C ASN A 158 0.78 -2.45 39.05
N PRO A 159 0.78 -3.18 37.92
CA PRO A 159 -0.26 -4.14 37.57
C PRO A 159 -0.54 -5.20 38.64
N ASN A 160 0.49 -5.64 39.39
CA ASN A 160 0.30 -6.59 40.49
C ASN A 160 -0.46 -5.94 41.66
N THR A 161 -0.11 -4.71 42.03
CA THR A 161 -0.79 -3.94 43.09
C THR A 161 -2.21 -3.55 42.70
N ALA A 162 -2.42 -3.12 41.45
CA ALA A 162 -3.74 -2.81 40.92
C ALA A 162 -4.64 -4.04 40.94
N ALA A 163 -4.16 -5.17 40.43
CA ALA A 163 -4.93 -6.43 40.39
C ALA A 163 -5.28 -6.93 41.80
N ALA A 164 -4.36 -6.86 42.75
CA ALA A 164 -4.64 -7.21 44.15
C ALA A 164 -5.73 -6.34 44.79
N SER A 165 -5.96 -5.14 44.26
CA SER A 165 -7.02 -4.21 44.69
C SER A 165 -8.29 -4.29 43.81
N GLY A 166 -8.41 -5.27 42.91
CA GLY A 166 -9.52 -5.36 41.96
C GLY A 166 -9.56 -4.24 40.90
N ARG A 167 -8.43 -3.55 40.68
CA ARG A 167 -8.29 -2.45 39.70
C ARG A 167 -7.47 -2.89 38.48
N VAL A 168 -7.66 -2.17 37.38
CA VAL A 168 -6.76 -2.22 36.21
C VAL A 168 -5.78 -1.05 36.30
N ALA A 169 -4.49 -1.29 36.06
CA ALA A 169 -3.46 -0.26 36.05
C ALA A 169 -3.68 0.74 34.90
N TYR A 170 -3.14 1.95 35.03
CA TYR A 170 -3.40 3.05 34.09
C TYR A 170 -2.95 2.73 32.67
N GLN A 171 -1.70 2.28 32.50
CA GLN A 171 -1.15 1.90 31.21
C GLN A 171 -1.96 0.78 30.55
N ASP A 172 -2.40 -0.22 31.31
CA ASP A 172 -3.25 -1.29 30.77
C ASP A 172 -4.64 -0.77 30.34
N LYS A 173 -5.17 0.28 31.00
CA LYS A 173 -6.41 0.95 30.55
C LYS A 173 -6.19 1.70 29.25
N ILE A 174 -5.07 2.39 29.09
CA ILE A 174 -4.72 3.10 27.86
C ILE A 174 -4.56 2.10 26.71
N LEU A 175 -3.81 1.00 26.90
CA LEU A 175 -3.66 -0.01 25.86
C LEU A 175 -4.99 -0.67 25.48
N LYS A 176 -5.86 -0.97 26.46
CA LYS A 176 -7.21 -1.46 26.19
C LYS A 176 -8.07 -0.45 25.42
N LEU A 177 -7.92 0.84 25.73
CA LEU A 177 -8.61 1.90 25.01
C LEU A 177 -8.13 1.97 23.56
N ILE A 178 -6.81 1.97 23.33
CA ILE A 178 -6.22 1.97 21.98
C ILE A 178 -6.69 0.77 21.14
N ALA A 179 -6.96 -0.38 21.77
CA ALA A 179 -7.50 -1.55 21.06
C ALA A 179 -8.99 -1.42 20.67
N THR A 180 -9.65 -0.29 20.97
CA THR A 180 -11.05 -0.03 20.63
C THR A 180 -11.19 1.18 19.71
N ASP A 181 -12.32 1.29 19.02
CA ASP A 181 -12.68 2.49 18.26
C ASP A 181 -13.38 3.51 19.18
N TYR A 182 -12.65 3.96 20.21
CA TYR A 182 -13.22 4.81 21.28
C TYR A 182 -13.59 6.21 20.82
N TYR A 183 -13.09 6.62 19.65
CA TYR A 183 -13.50 7.82 18.95
C TYR A 183 -13.82 7.45 17.50
N GLU A 184 -15.07 7.05 17.29
CA GLU A 184 -15.56 6.45 16.05
C GLU A 184 -15.07 7.20 14.81
N GLY A 185 -14.28 6.50 13.97
CA GLY A 185 -13.78 7.04 12.71
C GLY A 185 -12.59 8.00 12.79
N LEU A 186 -12.05 8.30 13.98
CA LEU A 186 -10.89 9.19 14.19
C LEU A 186 -9.67 8.50 14.80
N THR A 187 -9.86 7.32 15.37
CA THR A 187 -8.78 6.50 15.96
C THR A 187 -8.66 5.18 15.23
N ASP A 188 -7.43 4.71 14.99
CA ASP A 188 -7.17 3.38 14.43
C ASP A 188 -6.91 2.39 15.59
N PRO A 189 -7.75 1.36 15.76
CA PRO A 189 -7.55 0.39 16.84
C PRO A 189 -6.27 -0.41 16.66
N VAL A 190 -5.42 -0.42 17.69
CA VAL A 190 -4.19 -1.22 17.71
C VAL A 190 -4.11 -2.06 19.00
N SER A 191 -3.95 -3.37 18.85
CA SER A 191 -3.83 -4.29 19.98
C SER A 191 -2.39 -4.38 20.48
N ILE A 192 -1.90 -3.29 21.08
CA ILE A 192 -0.53 -3.20 21.61
C ILE A 192 -0.28 -4.28 22.67
N THR A 193 0.82 -5.02 22.53
CA THR A 193 1.15 -6.12 23.44
C THR A 193 1.69 -5.58 24.78
N PRO A 194 1.02 -5.80 25.93
CA PRO A 194 1.48 -5.26 27.21
C PRO A 194 2.69 -6.03 27.76
N VAL A 195 3.48 -5.37 28.61
CA VAL A 195 4.48 -6.08 29.45
C VAL A 195 3.75 -6.98 30.45
N SER A 196 4.04 -8.28 30.45
CA SER A 196 3.38 -9.22 31.36
C SER A 196 3.63 -8.85 32.82
N LYS A 197 2.55 -8.78 33.61
CA LYS A 197 2.63 -8.50 35.05
C LYS A 197 3.50 -9.50 35.83
N SER A 198 3.62 -10.74 35.35
CA SER A 198 4.45 -11.77 35.99
C SER A 198 5.94 -11.46 35.91
N LEU A 199 6.34 -10.60 34.97
CA LEU A 199 7.73 -10.14 34.83
C LEU A 199 8.02 -8.92 35.71
N LEU A 200 6.97 -8.21 36.16
CA LEU A 200 7.10 -6.99 36.96
C LEU A 200 7.37 -7.31 38.43
N PRO A 201 8.28 -6.59 39.11
CA PRO A 201 8.54 -6.82 40.52
C PRO A 201 7.29 -6.44 41.34
N ALA A 202 6.79 -7.38 42.14
CA ALA A 202 5.60 -7.17 42.94
C ALA A 202 5.87 -6.18 44.09
N GLY A 203 4.98 -5.20 44.28
CA GLY A 203 5.07 -4.26 45.39
C GLY A 203 6.16 -3.18 45.28
N THR A 204 6.97 -3.19 44.23
CA THR A 204 8.03 -2.19 43.98
C THR A 204 7.96 -1.64 42.55
N LEU A 205 8.85 -0.70 42.22
CA LEU A 205 8.99 -0.13 40.88
C LEU A 205 10.13 -0.81 40.13
N PRO A 206 9.99 -1.05 38.82
CA PRO A 206 11.12 -1.42 37.97
C PRO A 206 12.29 -0.41 38.11
N SER A 207 13.51 -0.92 38.22
CA SER A 207 14.71 -0.07 38.26
C SER A 207 14.93 0.60 36.91
N LYS A 208 15.25 1.91 36.91
CA LYS A 208 15.56 2.66 35.68
C LYS A 208 16.63 1.99 34.81
N ASN A 209 17.58 1.30 35.43
CA ASN A 209 18.70 0.66 34.72
C ASN A 209 18.39 -0.78 34.26
N SER A 210 17.15 -1.26 34.45
CA SER A 210 16.74 -2.57 33.95
C SER A 210 16.41 -2.51 32.45
N VAL A 211 16.74 -3.59 31.74
CA VAL A 211 16.45 -3.75 30.32
C VAL A 211 15.38 -4.82 30.14
N TRP A 212 14.34 -4.50 29.40
CA TRP A 212 13.20 -5.36 29.16
C TRP A 212 13.17 -5.79 27.70
N LYS A 213 12.63 -6.97 27.39
CA LYS A 213 12.38 -7.35 26.01
C LYS A 213 11.12 -6.64 25.51
N THR A 214 11.11 -6.21 24.25
CA THR A 214 9.87 -5.77 23.59
C THR A 214 8.90 -6.94 23.52
N PRO A 215 7.68 -6.82 24.07
CA PRO A 215 6.62 -7.81 23.91
C PRO A 215 6.27 -8.04 22.42
N GLU A 216 5.93 -9.29 22.08
CA GLU A 216 5.56 -9.70 20.72
C GLU A 216 4.05 -10.06 20.65
N PRO A 217 3.36 -9.75 19.54
CA PRO A 217 3.85 -9.08 18.34
C PRO A 217 4.09 -7.57 18.55
N ILE A 218 5.08 -7.02 17.83
CA ILE A 218 5.44 -5.58 17.83
C ILE A 218 4.51 -4.79 16.89
N HIS A 219 4.08 -3.61 17.34
CA HIS A 219 3.33 -2.66 16.53
C HIS A 219 4.07 -1.33 16.40
N TYR A 220 3.86 -0.65 15.27
CA TYR A 220 4.59 0.57 14.92
C TYR A 220 3.66 1.77 14.87
N ALA A 221 4.16 2.91 15.35
CA ALA A 221 3.46 4.19 15.28
C ALA A 221 3.28 4.65 13.84
N GLY A 222 2.14 5.25 13.51
CA GLY A 222 1.78 5.64 12.14
C GLY A 222 2.82 6.50 11.42
N TYR A 223 3.55 7.37 12.13
CA TYR A 223 4.60 8.22 11.52
C TYR A 223 5.81 7.43 11.00
N THR A 224 6.08 6.23 11.53
CA THR A 224 7.16 5.36 11.03
C THR A 224 6.79 4.70 9.71
N LEU A 225 5.50 4.67 9.38
CA LEU A 225 4.98 4.12 8.15
C LEU A 225 4.93 5.17 7.04
N GLY A 226 5.58 6.33 7.16
CA GLY A 226 5.64 7.35 6.10
C GLY A 226 4.26 7.75 5.55
N LEU A 227 3.21 7.59 6.36
CA LEU A 227 1.84 7.91 5.96
C LEU A 227 1.62 9.42 6.02
N PRO A 228 0.76 9.96 5.14
CA PRO A 228 0.32 11.34 5.27
C PRO A 228 -0.43 11.54 6.59
N MET A 229 -0.23 12.70 7.23
CA MET A 229 -0.90 13.06 8.48
C MET A 229 -2.32 13.56 8.20
N ILE A 230 -3.20 12.61 7.91
CA ILE A 230 -4.63 12.86 7.71
C ILE A 230 -5.43 11.97 8.66
N SER A 231 -6.61 12.46 9.04
CA SER A 231 -7.52 11.71 9.92
C SER A 231 -7.95 10.38 9.29
N ARG A 232 -8.38 9.42 10.10
CA ARG A 232 -8.92 8.14 9.61
C ARG A 232 -10.14 8.31 8.70
N SER A 233 -11.00 9.30 8.94
CA SER A 233 -12.09 9.64 8.02
C SER A 233 -11.58 10.09 6.65
N GLN A 234 -10.47 10.84 6.60
CA GLN A 234 -9.80 11.19 5.35
C GLN A 234 -9.10 9.98 4.71
N ASN A 235 -8.46 9.09 5.48
CA ASN A 235 -7.93 7.82 4.96
C ASN A 235 -9.04 7.00 4.30
N ASN A 236 -10.17 6.82 4.99
CA ASN A 236 -11.33 6.12 4.47
C ASN A 236 -11.89 6.78 3.21
N LEU A 237 -11.93 8.12 3.16
CA LEU A 237 -12.32 8.86 1.97
C LEU A 237 -11.37 8.55 0.81
N LEU A 238 -10.05 8.66 0.99
CA LEU A 238 -9.07 8.34 -0.06
C LEU A 238 -9.21 6.90 -0.54
N LEU A 239 -9.33 5.94 0.38
CA LEU A 239 -9.54 4.53 0.05
C LEU A 239 -10.85 4.30 -0.73
N SER A 240 -11.93 4.99 -0.36
CA SER A 240 -13.23 4.86 -1.02
C SER A 240 -13.22 5.34 -2.48
N THR A 241 -12.26 6.19 -2.86
CA THR A 241 -12.09 6.64 -4.26
C THR A 241 -11.37 5.64 -5.15
N VAL A 242 -10.81 4.55 -4.59
CA VAL A 242 -10.02 3.58 -5.33
C VAL A 242 -10.74 2.24 -5.36
N LYS A 243 -11.11 1.79 -6.56
CA LYS A 243 -11.71 0.47 -6.73
C LYS A 243 -10.65 -0.60 -6.54
N ARG A 244 -10.94 -1.61 -5.72
CA ARG A 244 -10.10 -2.80 -5.54
C ARG A 244 -10.79 -4.02 -6.12
N ILE A 245 -10.11 -4.74 -7.02
CA ILE A 245 -10.56 -6.01 -7.56
C ILE A 245 -9.66 -7.10 -6.97
N SER A 246 -10.19 -7.86 -6.00
CA SER A 246 -9.40 -8.81 -5.23
C SER A 246 -10.21 -10.00 -4.74
N GLY A 247 -9.62 -11.19 -4.84
CA GLY A 247 -10.13 -12.45 -4.30
C GLY A 247 -9.54 -12.83 -2.94
N MET A 248 -9.94 -14.00 -2.45
CA MET A 248 -9.32 -14.65 -1.29
C MET A 248 -7.86 -15.04 -1.56
N ASP A 249 -7.53 -15.32 -2.82
CA ASP A 249 -6.19 -15.62 -3.32
C ASP A 249 -6.07 -15.20 -4.79
N ARG A 250 -4.94 -15.52 -5.41
CA ARG A 250 -4.64 -15.21 -6.83
C ARG A 250 -5.63 -15.81 -7.84
N ILE A 251 -6.20 -16.98 -7.55
CA ILE A 251 -7.14 -17.66 -8.45
C ILE A 251 -8.47 -16.92 -8.39
N ASP A 252 -8.97 -16.64 -7.18
CA ASP A 252 -10.20 -15.88 -7.00
C ASP A 252 -10.05 -14.42 -7.49
N THR A 253 -8.87 -13.81 -7.35
CA THR A 253 -8.59 -12.50 -7.95
C THR A 253 -8.72 -12.54 -9.47
N ALA A 254 -8.12 -13.54 -10.14
CA ALA A 254 -8.24 -13.70 -11.59
C ALA A 254 -9.70 -13.89 -12.05
N VAL A 255 -10.50 -14.66 -11.30
CA VAL A 255 -11.94 -14.82 -11.56
C VAL A 255 -12.69 -13.49 -11.42
N LYS A 256 -12.41 -12.70 -10.39
CA LYS A 256 -13.04 -11.38 -10.21
C LYS A 256 -12.64 -10.38 -11.29
N ILE A 257 -11.38 -10.43 -11.75
CA ILE A 257 -10.92 -9.65 -12.90
C ILE A 257 -11.67 -10.07 -14.18
N ALA A 258 -11.90 -11.38 -14.37
CA ALA A 258 -12.68 -11.88 -15.49
C ALA A 258 -14.14 -11.39 -15.45
N TYR A 259 -14.79 -11.40 -14.30
CA TYR A 259 -16.16 -10.86 -14.20
C TYR A 259 -16.24 -9.35 -14.39
N GLU A 260 -15.19 -8.61 -14.03
CA GLU A 260 -15.13 -7.17 -14.28
C GLU A 260 -15.03 -6.86 -15.79
N GLY A 261 -14.16 -7.56 -16.52
CA GLY A 261 -13.92 -7.30 -17.94
C GLY A 261 -14.94 -7.92 -18.89
N TRP A 262 -15.56 -9.03 -18.46
CA TRP A 262 -16.44 -9.86 -19.28
C TRP A 262 -17.76 -10.18 -18.56
N PRO A 263 -18.53 -9.15 -18.15
CA PRO A 263 -19.72 -9.31 -17.32
C PRO A 263 -20.87 -10.06 -18.02
N TYR A 264 -20.82 -10.16 -19.35
CA TYR A 264 -21.84 -10.82 -20.18
C TYR A 264 -21.33 -12.13 -20.82
N GLY A 265 -20.22 -12.66 -20.32
CA GLY A 265 -19.53 -13.79 -20.92
C GLY A 265 -18.47 -13.38 -21.95
N CYS A 266 -17.81 -14.38 -22.53
CA CYS A 266 -16.73 -14.20 -23.49
C CYS A 266 -16.71 -15.37 -24.48
N GLU A 267 -16.32 -15.13 -25.74
CA GLU A 267 -16.19 -16.21 -26.72
C GLU A 267 -14.99 -17.12 -26.43
N THR A 268 -13.89 -16.54 -25.93
CA THR A 268 -12.67 -17.27 -25.62
C THR A 268 -12.27 -17.06 -24.16
N VAL A 269 -11.72 -18.10 -23.53
CA VAL A 269 -10.97 -17.98 -22.26
C VAL A 269 -9.55 -18.52 -22.43
N VAL A 270 -8.60 -17.89 -21.76
CA VAL A 270 -7.23 -18.38 -21.66
C VAL A 270 -7.00 -18.96 -20.27
N ILE A 271 -6.47 -20.18 -20.19
CA ILE A 271 -6.14 -20.87 -18.94
C ILE A 271 -4.63 -20.92 -18.79
N ALA A 272 -4.14 -20.48 -17.63
CA ALA A 272 -2.74 -20.55 -17.27
C ALA A 272 -2.57 -21.08 -15.84
N ARG A 273 -1.35 -21.50 -15.51
CA ARG A 273 -1.01 -21.91 -14.15
C ARG A 273 -0.82 -20.71 -13.22
N SER A 274 -1.24 -20.88 -11.98
CA SER A 274 -1.27 -19.83 -10.96
C SER A 274 0.06 -19.58 -10.24
N ASP A 275 1.02 -20.49 -10.38
CA ASP A 275 2.25 -20.57 -9.57
C ASP A 275 3.55 -20.42 -10.36
N ALA A 276 3.51 -20.47 -11.70
CA ALA A 276 4.66 -20.14 -12.56
C ALA A 276 4.25 -19.32 -13.79
N PHE A 277 5.08 -18.35 -14.16
CA PHE A 277 4.78 -17.37 -15.20
C PHE A 277 5.28 -17.75 -16.61
N ALA A 278 6.13 -18.77 -16.72
CA ALA A 278 6.93 -19.08 -17.91
C ALA A 278 6.14 -19.07 -19.21
N ASP A 279 5.02 -19.79 -19.24
CA ASP A 279 4.18 -19.94 -20.44
C ASP A 279 3.08 -18.87 -20.56
N ALA A 280 2.86 -18.09 -19.51
CA ALA A 280 1.69 -17.23 -19.40
C ALA A 280 1.96 -15.76 -19.77
N LEU A 281 3.19 -15.27 -19.63
CA LEU A 281 3.53 -13.86 -19.86
C LEU A 281 3.17 -13.38 -21.28
N ALA A 282 3.48 -14.18 -22.30
CA ALA A 282 3.13 -13.87 -23.68
C ALA A 282 1.63 -14.03 -23.98
N GLY A 283 0.90 -14.69 -23.08
CA GLY A 283 -0.53 -14.94 -23.20
C GLY A 283 -1.41 -13.69 -23.14
N VAL A 284 -0.92 -12.57 -22.60
CA VAL A 284 -1.69 -11.32 -22.52
C VAL A 284 -2.05 -10.79 -23.92
N SER A 285 -1.11 -10.83 -24.86
CA SER A 285 -1.37 -10.41 -26.25
C SER A 285 -2.40 -11.31 -26.91
N LEU A 286 -2.29 -12.64 -26.72
CA LEU A 286 -3.25 -13.60 -27.26
C LEU A 286 -4.65 -13.43 -26.64
N ALA A 287 -4.71 -13.19 -25.33
CA ALA A 287 -5.94 -12.91 -24.61
C ALA A 287 -6.63 -11.66 -25.19
N LYS A 288 -5.87 -10.57 -25.43
CA LYS A 288 -6.42 -9.37 -26.09
C LYS A 288 -6.90 -9.65 -27.51
N GLN A 289 -6.14 -10.39 -28.31
CA GLN A 289 -6.52 -10.74 -29.69
C GLN A 289 -7.85 -11.51 -29.75
N ASN A 290 -8.13 -12.33 -28.74
CA ASN A 290 -9.35 -13.13 -28.63
C ASN A 290 -10.42 -12.51 -27.72
N HIS A 291 -10.24 -11.25 -27.28
CA HIS A 291 -11.11 -10.60 -26.29
C HIS A 291 -11.43 -11.51 -25.08
N ALA A 292 -10.39 -12.14 -24.51
CA ALA A 292 -10.51 -13.21 -23.54
C ALA A 292 -9.95 -12.83 -22.16
N PRO A 293 -10.58 -13.27 -21.06
CA PRO A 293 -9.93 -13.25 -19.75
C PRO A 293 -8.82 -14.30 -19.67
N ILE A 294 -7.87 -14.06 -18.77
CA ILE A 294 -6.92 -15.09 -18.30
C ILE A 294 -7.40 -15.59 -16.93
N LEU A 295 -7.76 -16.87 -16.85
CA LEU A 295 -8.06 -17.57 -15.60
C LEU A 295 -6.86 -18.40 -15.15
N LEU A 296 -6.71 -18.54 -13.84
CA LEU A 296 -5.56 -19.20 -13.23
C LEU A 296 -5.99 -20.43 -12.46
N THR A 297 -5.26 -21.53 -12.60
CA THR A 297 -5.49 -22.76 -11.82
C THR A 297 -4.17 -23.38 -11.35
N SER A 298 -4.25 -24.38 -10.47
CA SER A 298 -3.09 -25.19 -10.08
C SER A 298 -2.64 -26.13 -11.20
N ARG A 299 -1.40 -26.62 -11.13
CA ARG A 299 -0.82 -27.54 -12.12
C ARG A 299 -1.65 -28.82 -12.31
N ASP A 300 -2.06 -29.43 -11.21
CA ASP A 300 -2.56 -30.81 -11.22
C ASP A 300 -4.08 -30.92 -11.01
N GLN A 301 -4.73 -29.81 -10.64
CA GLN A 301 -6.18 -29.77 -10.39
C GLN A 301 -6.80 -28.47 -10.92
N LEU A 302 -7.92 -28.60 -11.65
CA LEU A 302 -8.76 -27.47 -12.01
C LEU A 302 -9.47 -26.95 -10.76
N ASP A 303 -9.24 -25.68 -10.40
CA ASP A 303 -9.86 -25.08 -9.22
C ASP A 303 -11.37 -24.93 -9.42
N GLN A 304 -12.17 -25.31 -8.42
CA GLN A 304 -13.63 -25.26 -8.50
C GLN A 304 -14.16 -23.84 -8.80
N ARG A 305 -13.45 -22.79 -8.36
CA ARG A 305 -13.83 -21.40 -8.67
C ARG A 305 -13.67 -21.07 -10.14
N VAL A 306 -12.67 -21.65 -10.79
CA VAL A 306 -12.47 -21.54 -12.23
C VAL A 306 -13.56 -22.31 -12.97
N GLU A 307 -13.91 -23.53 -12.50
CA GLU A 307 -15.05 -24.27 -13.08
C GLU A 307 -16.33 -23.44 -13.05
N ASN A 308 -16.65 -22.87 -11.89
CA ASN A 308 -17.82 -22.02 -11.74
C ASN A 308 -17.75 -20.79 -12.66
N ALA A 309 -16.59 -20.15 -12.76
CA ALA A 309 -16.38 -19.03 -13.66
C ALA A 309 -16.62 -19.39 -15.12
N LEU A 310 -16.17 -20.56 -15.57
CA LEU A 310 -16.41 -21.04 -16.93
C LEU A 310 -17.90 -21.23 -17.23
N THR A 311 -18.68 -21.70 -16.25
CA THR A 311 -20.14 -21.83 -16.41
C THR A 311 -20.87 -20.49 -16.53
N VAL A 312 -20.31 -19.41 -15.96
CA VAL A 312 -20.84 -18.04 -16.08
C VAL A 312 -20.37 -17.41 -17.38
N LEU A 313 -19.08 -17.56 -17.72
CA LEU A 313 -18.46 -16.94 -18.88
C LEU A 313 -18.90 -17.59 -20.20
N LYS A 314 -19.29 -18.88 -20.16
CA LYS A 314 -19.77 -19.68 -21.30
C LYS A 314 -18.92 -19.56 -22.58
N PRO A 315 -17.60 -19.83 -22.53
CA PRO A 315 -16.74 -19.72 -23.70
C PRO A 315 -17.04 -20.77 -24.78
N LEU A 316 -16.91 -20.35 -26.04
CA LEU A 316 -16.91 -21.20 -27.22
C LEU A 316 -15.51 -21.70 -27.58
N LYS A 317 -14.46 -21.05 -27.08
CA LYS A 317 -13.07 -21.45 -27.23
C LYS A 317 -12.32 -21.45 -25.89
N VAL A 318 -11.53 -22.49 -25.64
CA VAL A 318 -10.58 -22.56 -24.52
C VAL A 318 -9.16 -22.67 -25.04
N ILE A 319 -8.28 -21.78 -24.59
CA ILE A 319 -6.85 -21.81 -24.89
C ILE A 319 -6.08 -22.15 -23.60
N ILE A 320 -5.35 -23.25 -23.58
CA ILE A 320 -4.43 -23.61 -22.50
C ILE A 320 -3.01 -23.14 -22.85
N LEU A 321 -2.36 -22.42 -21.94
CA LEU A 321 -0.97 -22.03 -22.06
C LEU A 321 -0.05 -22.96 -21.26
N GLY A 322 0.93 -23.53 -21.95
CA GLY A 322 1.95 -24.41 -21.40
C GLY A 322 1.65 -25.90 -21.60
N GLY A 323 2.70 -26.72 -21.55
CA GLY A 323 2.61 -28.16 -21.77
C GLY A 323 1.99 -28.90 -20.59
N GLU A 324 1.98 -30.25 -20.64
CA GLU A 324 1.45 -31.08 -19.55
C GLU A 324 2.23 -30.92 -18.22
N THR A 325 3.47 -30.43 -18.28
CA THR A 325 4.27 -30.08 -17.10
C THR A 325 3.85 -28.74 -16.47
N ALA A 326 3.14 -27.89 -17.21
CA ALA A 326 2.58 -26.64 -16.71
C ALA A 326 1.16 -26.84 -16.18
N LEU A 327 0.32 -27.52 -16.98
CA LEU A 327 -1.06 -27.88 -16.65
C LEU A 327 -1.31 -29.31 -17.13
N SER A 328 -1.52 -30.22 -16.19
CA SER A 328 -1.58 -31.66 -16.45
C SER A 328 -2.70 -32.03 -17.43
N SER A 329 -2.59 -33.22 -18.03
CA SER A 329 -3.69 -33.79 -18.82
C SER A 329 -4.97 -33.99 -17.99
N GLY A 330 -4.84 -34.18 -16.67
CA GLY A 330 -5.98 -34.20 -15.74
C GLY A 330 -6.73 -32.86 -15.70
N VAL A 331 -6.03 -31.73 -15.67
CA VAL A 331 -6.65 -30.40 -15.74
C VAL A 331 -7.36 -30.21 -17.08
N GLU A 332 -6.72 -30.58 -18.19
CA GLU A 332 -7.31 -30.47 -19.52
C GLU A 332 -8.57 -31.33 -19.69
N ASN A 333 -8.54 -32.59 -19.23
CA ASN A 333 -9.70 -33.47 -19.28
C ASN A 333 -10.85 -32.89 -18.46
N ARG A 334 -10.55 -32.37 -17.25
CA ARG A 334 -11.56 -31.74 -16.41
C ARG A 334 -12.14 -30.47 -17.04
N LEU A 335 -11.31 -29.65 -17.70
CA LEU A 335 -11.78 -28.49 -18.46
C LEU A 335 -12.78 -28.91 -19.54
N LYS A 336 -12.43 -29.92 -20.36
CA LYS A 336 -13.30 -30.43 -21.44
C LYS A 336 -14.65 -30.93 -20.93
N GLU A 337 -14.68 -31.58 -19.76
CA GLU A 337 -15.94 -31.99 -19.12
C GLU A 337 -16.79 -30.78 -18.70
N VAL A 338 -16.17 -29.80 -18.02
CA VAL A 338 -16.85 -28.62 -17.47
C VAL A 338 -17.40 -27.73 -18.58
N VAL A 339 -16.65 -27.58 -19.68
CA VAL A 339 -17.02 -26.73 -20.82
C VAL A 339 -17.46 -27.56 -22.04
N SER A 340 -18.31 -28.56 -21.83
CA SER A 340 -18.82 -29.44 -22.90
C SER A 340 -19.55 -28.75 -24.06
N TRP A 341 -19.86 -27.46 -23.93
CA TRP A 341 -20.45 -26.62 -24.99
C TRP A 341 -19.40 -25.89 -25.85
N THR A 342 -18.13 -25.91 -25.47
CA THR A 342 -17.03 -25.27 -26.21
C THR A 342 -16.81 -25.99 -27.55
N GLU A 343 -16.61 -25.22 -28.62
CA GLU A 343 -16.44 -25.70 -30.00
C GLU A 343 -14.97 -25.85 -30.38
N ASP A 344 -14.08 -25.08 -29.76
CA ASP A 344 -12.63 -25.11 -30.03
C ASP A 344 -11.80 -25.23 -28.75
N PHE A 345 -10.81 -26.10 -28.77
CA PHE A 345 -9.94 -26.36 -27.64
C PHE A 345 -8.49 -26.44 -28.11
N GLU A 346 -7.68 -25.50 -27.65
CA GLU A 346 -6.31 -25.32 -28.11
C GLU A 346 -5.34 -25.34 -26.95
N ARG A 347 -4.22 -26.05 -27.09
CA ARG A 347 -3.10 -25.98 -26.16
C ARG A 347 -1.89 -25.44 -26.89
N ILE A 348 -1.34 -24.33 -26.41
CA ILE A 348 -0.14 -23.71 -26.96
C ILE A 348 1.01 -23.93 -25.97
N ALA A 349 2.02 -24.69 -26.40
CA ALA A 349 3.14 -25.08 -25.57
C ALA A 349 4.39 -25.36 -26.41
N GLY A 350 5.50 -24.71 -26.05
CA GLY A 350 6.83 -25.06 -26.55
C GLY A 350 7.61 -25.93 -25.54
N GLN A 351 8.84 -26.29 -25.89
CA GLN A 351 9.77 -26.98 -24.99
C GLN A 351 10.20 -26.10 -23.82
N ASP A 352 10.18 -24.78 -24.02
CA ASP A 352 10.45 -23.78 -22.99
C ASP A 352 9.62 -22.51 -23.20
N ARG A 353 9.81 -21.54 -22.31
CA ARG A 353 9.10 -20.24 -22.32
C ARG A 353 9.33 -19.43 -23.59
N TYR A 354 10.49 -19.56 -24.23
CA TYR A 354 10.84 -18.80 -25.42
C TYR A 354 10.10 -19.37 -26.63
N GLU A 355 10.06 -20.69 -26.74
CA GLU A 355 9.29 -21.38 -27.76
C GLU A 355 7.79 -21.21 -27.56
N THR A 356 7.26 -21.32 -26.33
CA THR A 356 5.84 -21.00 -26.06
C THR A 356 5.50 -19.57 -26.49
N ALA A 357 6.34 -18.58 -26.17
CA ALA A 357 6.14 -17.20 -26.63
C ALA A 357 6.19 -17.07 -28.16
N ALA A 358 7.11 -17.77 -28.82
CA ALA A 358 7.20 -17.79 -30.28
C ALA A 358 5.98 -18.47 -30.95
N LEU A 359 5.41 -19.49 -30.33
CA LEU A 359 4.18 -20.15 -30.79
C LEU A 359 2.97 -19.23 -30.62
N ILE A 360 2.83 -18.57 -29.47
CA ILE A 360 1.78 -17.57 -29.25
C ILE A 360 1.88 -16.45 -30.30
N ALA A 361 3.09 -15.96 -30.54
CA ALA A 361 3.34 -14.90 -31.52
C ALA A 361 3.03 -15.34 -32.97
N SER A 362 2.89 -16.64 -33.25
CA SER A 362 2.51 -17.15 -34.58
C SER A 362 1.06 -16.84 -34.97
N HIS A 363 0.21 -16.51 -33.98
CA HIS A 363 -1.18 -16.12 -34.20
C HIS A 363 -1.32 -14.67 -34.69
N PHE A 364 -0.22 -13.92 -34.76
CA PHE A 364 -0.21 -12.52 -35.14
C PHE A 364 0.20 -12.38 -36.61
N PRO A 365 -0.39 -11.43 -37.36
CA PRO A 365 -0.09 -11.27 -38.77
C PRO A 365 1.33 -10.74 -38.99
N GLU A 366 1.92 -11.08 -40.13
CA GLU A 366 3.15 -10.47 -40.62
C GLU A 366 3.00 -8.93 -40.66
N GLY A 367 4.06 -8.20 -40.27
CA GLY A 367 4.07 -6.75 -40.16
C GLY A 367 3.60 -6.20 -38.81
N SER A 368 3.07 -7.03 -37.91
CA SER A 368 2.73 -6.60 -36.53
C SER A 368 3.97 -6.06 -35.81
N GLY A 369 3.83 -4.99 -35.02
CA GLY A 369 4.90 -4.61 -34.09
C GLY A 369 5.13 -5.72 -33.06
N VAL A 370 6.31 -5.77 -32.45
CA VAL A 370 6.68 -6.84 -31.50
C VAL A 370 7.21 -6.24 -30.21
N ALA A 371 6.73 -6.75 -29.08
CA ALA A 371 7.34 -6.48 -27.78
C ALA A 371 8.36 -7.57 -27.43
N ILE A 372 9.46 -7.18 -26.81
CA ILE A 372 10.55 -8.04 -26.36
C ILE A 372 10.80 -7.78 -24.89
N ALA A 373 10.90 -8.83 -24.09
CA ALA A 373 11.38 -8.74 -22.71
C ALA A 373 12.26 -9.95 -22.36
N THR A 374 12.93 -9.88 -21.21
CA THR A 374 13.65 -11.04 -20.69
C THR A 374 12.66 -12.14 -20.28
N GLY A 375 12.95 -13.40 -20.63
CA GLY A 375 12.22 -14.56 -20.13
C GLY A 375 12.75 -15.06 -18.78
N SER A 376 13.90 -14.55 -18.30
CA SER A 376 14.53 -15.00 -17.06
C SER A 376 13.84 -14.46 -15.79
N ASN A 377 13.06 -13.39 -15.92
CA ASN A 377 12.26 -12.80 -14.84
C ASN A 377 10.97 -12.20 -15.44
N PHE A 378 9.99 -11.86 -14.61
CA PHE A 378 8.66 -11.44 -15.06
C PHE A 378 8.36 -9.92 -15.08
N PRO A 379 8.96 -9.03 -14.24
CA PRO A 379 8.41 -7.69 -14.07
C PRO A 379 8.45 -6.81 -15.32
N ASP A 380 9.54 -6.84 -16.10
CA ASP A 380 9.63 -6.04 -17.32
C ASP A 380 8.64 -6.53 -18.38
N ALA A 381 8.45 -7.85 -18.50
CA ALA A 381 7.46 -8.47 -19.36
C ALA A 381 6.03 -8.06 -18.97
N LEU A 382 5.68 -8.10 -17.69
CA LEU A 382 4.36 -7.66 -17.21
C LEU A 382 4.15 -6.14 -17.40
N GLY A 383 5.19 -5.34 -17.17
CA GLY A 383 5.13 -3.89 -17.31
C GLY A 383 4.85 -3.42 -18.75
N ILE A 384 5.22 -4.21 -19.76
CA ILE A 384 4.93 -3.91 -21.17
C ILE A 384 3.71 -4.66 -21.71
N ALA A 385 3.31 -5.78 -21.09
CA ALA A 385 2.35 -6.73 -21.66
C ALA A 385 1.02 -6.11 -22.07
N SER A 386 0.39 -5.32 -21.19
CA SER A 386 -0.92 -4.72 -21.51
C SER A 386 -0.83 -3.70 -22.65
N ALA A 387 0.22 -2.88 -22.65
CA ALA A 387 0.45 -1.85 -23.67
C ALA A 387 0.77 -2.47 -25.04
N ALA A 388 1.61 -3.52 -25.06
CA ALA A 388 1.90 -4.27 -26.28
C ALA A 388 0.64 -4.96 -26.82
N ALA A 389 -0.09 -5.66 -25.95
CA ALA A 389 -1.32 -6.34 -26.30
C ALA A 389 -2.38 -5.38 -26.85
N ALA A 390 -2.58 -4.21 -26.23
CA ALA A 390 -3.53 -3.20 -26.70
C ALA A 390 -3.22 -2.68 -28.12
N LYS A 391 -1.93 -2.66 -28.50
CA LYS A 391 -1.47 -2.33 -29.86
C LYS A 391 -1.52 -3.49 -30.84
N GLY A 392 -1.92 -4.69 -30.38
CA GLY A 392 -1.89 -5.90 -31.18
C GLY A 392 -0.49 -6.48 -31.38
N TYR A 393 0.45 -6.18 -30.47
CA TYR A 393 1.83 -6.68 -30.56
C TYR A 393 1.98 -7.95 -29.73
N PRO A 394 2.48 -9.06 -30.31
CA PRO A 394 2.87 -10.21 -29.51
C PRO A 394 4.08 -9.87 -28.65
N LEU A 395 4.17 -10.53 -27.50
CA LEU A 395 5.34 -10.49 -26.63
C LEU A 395 6.21 -11.72 -26.92
N LEU A 396 7.43 -11.46 -27.39
CA LEU A 396 8.49 -12.44 -27.49
C LEU A 396 9.46 -12.32 -26.30
N LEU A 397 10.05 -13.45 -25.93
CA LEU A 397 10.98 -13.53 -24.81
C LEU A 397 12.40 -13.79 -25.30
N THR A 398 13.40 -13.26 -24.58
CA THR A 398 14.82 -13.53 -24.83
C THR A 398 15.57 -13.82 -23.53
N ALA A 399 16.72 -14.48 -23.61
CA ALA A 399 17.69 -14.45 -22.52
C ALA A 399 18.49 -13.14 -22.58
N LYS A 400 19.17 -12.81 -21.47
CA LYS A 400 19.90 -11.54 -21.32
C LYS A 400 20.99 -11.35 -22.37
N ASP A 401 21.84 -12.37 -22.51
CA ASP A 401 23.09 -12.33 -23.29
C ASP A 401 23.07 -13.32 -24.47
N SER A 402 21.93 -13.96 -24.73
CA SER A 402 21.75 -14.88 -25.86
C SER A 402 20.32 -14.76 -26.40
N LEU A 403 20.19 -14.73 -27.73
CA LEU A 403 18.90 -14.73 -28.41
C LEU A 403 18.48 -16.19 -28.69
N PRO A 404 17.39 -16.69 -28.08
CA PRO A 404 16.89 -18.02 -28.38
C PRO A 404 16.52 -18.17 -29.86
N GLN A 405 16.79 -19.36 -30.42
CA GLN A 405 16.52 -19.64 -31.83
C GLN A 405 15.04 -19.46 -32.18
N ALA A 406 14.12 -19.95 -31.34
CA ALA A 406 12.68 -19.79 -31.56
C ALA A 406 12.26 -18.31 -31.67
N THR A 407 12.88 -17.43 -30.88
CA THR A 407 12.64 -15.98 -30.94
C THR A 407 13.19 -15.38 -32.24
N ALA A 408 14.39 -15.77 -32.65
CA ALA A 408 15.02 -15.30 -33.89
C ALA A 408 14.18 -15.70 -35.13
N GLU A 409 13.77 -16.95 -35.23
CA GLU A 409 12.94 -17.47 -36.32
C GLU A 409 11.58 -16.80 -36.36
N ARG A 410 10.97 -16.56 -35.19
CA ARG A 410 9.69 -15.84 -35.13
C ARG A 410 9.80 -14.38 -35.58
N LEU A 411 10.90 -13.69 -35.26
CA LEU A 411 11.15 -12.33 -35.77
C LEU A 411 11.27 -12.30 -37.30
N GLN A 412 11.93 -13.29 -37.90
CA GLN A 412 12.07 -13.39 -39.37
C GLN A 412 10.72 -13.61 -40.07
N THR A 413 9.85 -14.41 -39.47
CA THR A 413 8.53 -14.70 -40.03
C THR A 413 7.54 -13.56 -39.81
N LEU A 414 7.58 -12.92 -38.64
CA LEU A 414 6.70 -11.78 -38.33
C LEU A 414 7.08 -10.50 -39.08
N LYS A 415 8.36 -10.30 -39.42
CA LYS A 415 8.88 -9.07 -40.06
C LYS A 415 8.29 -7.80 -39.42
N PRO A 416 8.58 -7.56 -38.13
CA PRO A 416 7.85 -6.56 -37.38
C PRO A 416 8.06 -5.15 -37.93
N SER A 417 7.01 -4.33 -37.90
CA SER A 417 7.07 -2.92 -38.32
C SER A 417 7.72 -1.99 -37.29
N GLU A 418 7.69 -2.39 -36.01
CA GLU A 418 8.37 -1.73 -34.90
C GLU A 418 8.67 -2.70 -33.75
N LEU A 419 9.63 -2.33 -32.90
CA LEU A 419 10.08 -3.11 -31.75
C LEU A 419 10.02 -2.32 -30.46
N TYR A 420 9.35 -2.89 -29.46
CA TYR A 420 9.36 -2.39 -28.08
C TYR A 420 10.20 -3.33 -27.21
N ILE A 421 11.30 -2.85 -26.64
CA ILE A 421 12.15 -3.63 -25.75
C ILE A 421 11.91 -3.17 -24.32
N ALA A 422 11.42 -4.06 -23.46
CA ALA A 422 11.22 -3.78 -22.04
C ALA A 422 12.40 -4.31 -21.23
N GLY A 423 12.94 -3.45 -20.36
CA GLY A 423 14.08 -3.72 -19.50
C GLY A 423 15.37 -3.07 -19.98
N GLY A 424 16.24 -2.73 -19.03
CA GLY A 424 17.57 -2.20 -19.32
C GLY A 424 18.53 -3.26 -19.87
N GLU A 425 19.79 -2.89 -20.10
CA GLU A 425 20.82 -3.81 -20.62
C GLU A 425 21.15 -4.97 -19.67
N GLY A 426 20.84 -4.82 -18.38
CA GLY A 426 20.91 -5.90 -17.40
C GLY A 426 19.88 -7.02 -17.64
N ALA A 427 18.80 -6.75 -18.38
CA ALA A 427 17.73 -7.70 -18.71
C ALA A 427 17.79 -8.16 -20.17
N VAL A 428 18.08 -7.24 -21.10
CA VAL A 428 18.29 -7.51 -22.53
C VAL A 428 19.50 -6.70 -22.98
N SER A 429 20.66 -7.36 -23.08
CA SER A 429 21.94 -6.73 -23.40
C SER A 429 21.89 -5.94 -24.71
N ALA A 430 22.81 -4.98 -24.87
CA ALA A 430 22.97 -4.24 -26.12
C ALA A 430 23.24 -5.17 -27.32
N GLY A 431 24.03 -6.24 -27.12
CA GLY A 431 24.30 -7.23 -28.15
C GLY A 431 23.05 -7.96 -28.62
N VAL A 432 22.23 -8.48 -27.68
CA VAL A 432 20.96 -9.16 -28.01
C VAL A 432 19.99 -8.20 -28.69
N ALA A 433 19.85 -6.96 -28.21
CA ALA A 433 18.99 -5.97 -28.83
C ALA A 433 19.45 -5.59 -30.26
N GLY A 434 20.77 -5.53 -30.49
CA GLY A 434 21.36 -5.36 -31.81
C GLY A 434 21.02 -6.53 -32.74
N SER A 435 21.15 -7.78 -32.27
CA SER A 435 20.77 -8.97 -33.03
C SER A 435 19.28 -8.98 -33.40
N ILE A 436 18.40 -8.67 -32.45
CA ILE A 436 16.95 -8.58 -32.66
C ILE A 436 16.63 -7.53 -33.72
N THR A 437 17.21 -6.33 -33.61
CA THR A 437 17.00 -5.23 -34.56
C THR A 437 17.50 -5.60 -35.96
N GLY A 438 18.67 -6.23 -36.07
CA GLY A 438 19.23 -6.68 -37.33
C GLY A 438 18.40 -7.77 -38.00
N ILE A 439 17.89 -8.74 -37.25
CA ILE A 439 17.00 -9.79 -37.77
C ILE A 439 15.68 -9.19 -38.24
N ALA A 440 15.12 -8.25 -37.50
CA ALA A 440 13.90 -7.55 -37.88
C ALA A 440 14.07 -6.62 -39.09
N GLY A 441 15.30 -6.28 -39.48
CA GLY A 441 15.57 -5.35 -40.58
C GLY A 441 15.11 -3.92 -40.30
N LEU A 442 15.03 -3.53 -39.02
CA LEU A 442 14.48 -2.25 -38.60
C LEU A 442 15.56 -1.18 -38.40
N SER A 443 15.23 0.06 -38.72
CA SER A 443 16.02 1.24 -38.37
C SER A 443 15.83 1.61 -36.90
N ALA A 444 16.80 2.35 -36.33
CA ALA A 444 16.81 2.66 -34.91
C ALA A 444 15.59 3.47 -34.43
N ASP A 445 14.96 4.28 -35.30
CA ASP A 445 13.74 5.04 -34.99
C ASP A 445 12.49 4.15 -34.80
N LYS A 446 12.55 2.91 -35.29
CA LYS A 446 11.49 1.89 -35.10
C LYS A 446 11.72 1.00 -33.89
N VAL A 447 12.79 1.24 -33.12
CA VAL A 447 13.11 0.49 -31.92
C VAL A 447 13.02 1.40 -30.70
N ARG A 448 12.09 1.10 -29.80
CA ARG A 448 11.90 1.85 -28.55
C ARG A 448 12.22 0.95 -27.38
N ARG A 449 13.17 1.37 -26.53
CA ARG A 449 13.47 0.68 -25.27
C ARG A 449 12.82 1.41 -24.10
N PHE A 450 12.05 0.68 -23.30
CA PHE A 450 11.51 1.14 -22.02
C PHE A 450 12.35 0.52 -20.91
N ALA A 451 13.05 1.35 -20.15
CA ALA A 451 13.92 0.89 -19.09
C ALA A 451 14.00 1.91 -17.96
N GLY A 452 14.10 1.42 -16.74
CA GLY A 452 14.45 2.23 -15.57
C GLY A 452 15.35 1.46 -14.61
N ASN A 453 15.70 2.10 -13.48
CA ASN A 453 16.63 1.54 -12.50
C ASN A 453 16.09 0.30 -11.76
N ASN A 454 14.78 0.09 -11.83
CA ASN A 454 14.09 -1.06 -11.24
C ASN A 454 12.79 -1.35 -12.03
N ARG A 455 12.12 -2.45 -11.67
CA ARG A 455 10.86 -2.89 -12.30
C ARG A 455 9.76 -1.84 -12.34
N TYR A 456 9.67 -1.00 -11.30
CA TYR A 456 8.65 0.05 -11.20
C TYR A 456 8.95 1.18 -12.18
N ASN A 457 10.22 1.60 -12.27
CA ASN A 457 10.64 2.60 -13.24
C ASN A 457 10.53 2.11 -14.69
N THR A 458 10.81 0.83 -14.98
CA THR A 458 10.55 0.27 -16.32
C THR A 458 9.06 0.35 -16.66
N SER A 459 8.16 -0.10 -15.77
CA SER A 459 6.71 -0.01 -16.01
C SER A 459 6.22 1.44 -16.13
N LEU A 460 6.79 2.36 -15.35
CA LEU A 460 6.48 3.78 -15.44
C LEU A 460 6.90 4.37 -16.79
N ALA A 461 8.07 4.01 -17.31
CA ALA A 461 8.52 4.45 -18.63
C ALA A 461 7.58 3.99 -19.75
N VAL A 462 6.99 2.80 -19.63
CA VAL A 462 5.94 2.33 -20.55
C VAL A 462 4.70 3.23 -20.47
N VAL A 463 4.18 3.45 -19.25
CA VAL A 463 2.96 4.24 -19.03
C VAL A 463 3.14 5.68 -19.51
N GLN A 464 4.21 6.37 -19.12
CA GLN A 464 4.45 7.77 -19.51
C GLN A 464 4.61 7.94 -21.02
N SER A 465 5.15 6.92 -21.70
CA SER A 465 5.49 7.02 -23.12
C SER A 465 4.37 6.55 -24.06
N LEU A 466 3.51 5.65 -23.59
CA LEU A 466 2.41 5.09 -24.40
C LEU A 466 1.02 5.58 -23.96
N TYR A 467 0.89 6.10 -22.74
CA TYR A 467 -0.36 6.56 -22.15
C TYR A 467 -0.19 7.91 -21.38
N PRO A 468 0.36 8.97 -22.02
CA PRO A 468 0.61 10.25 -21.34
C PRO A 468 -0.65 10.93 -20.81
N ASP A 469 -1.80 10.68 -21.44
CA ASP A 469 -3.09 11.31 -21.13
C ASP A 469 -4.09 10.35 -20.43
N ALA A 470 -3.58 9.29 -19.81
CA ALA A 470 -4.40 8.26 -19.18
C ALA A 470 -5.37 8.86 -18.14
N GLN A 471 -6.67 8.65 -18.33
CA GLN A 471 -7.71 9.03 -17.36
C GLN A 471 -7.95 7.93 -16.32
N LYS A 472 -7.41 6.73 -16.55
CA LYS A 472 -7.51 5.57 -15.68
C LYS A 472 -6.18 4.81 -15.68
N ILE A 473 -5.78 4.30 -14.53
CA ILE A 473 -4.57 3.48 -14.37
C ILE A 473 -4.91 2.26 -13.52
N TYR A 474 -4.62 1.08 -14.05
CA TYR A 474 -4.61 -0.15 -13.27
C TYR A 474 -3.28 -0.28 -12.51
N LEU A 475 -3.35 -0.64 -11.23
CA LEU A 475 -2.20 -0.84 -10.36
C LEU A 475 -2.10 -2.31 -9.98
N ALA A 476 -0.90 -2.88 -10.10
CA ALA A 476 -0.60 -4.22 -9.59
C ALA A 476 0.77 -4.22 -8.89
N THR A 477 1.00 -5.21 -8.04
CA THR A 477 2.31 -5.34 -7.39
C THR A 477 3.38 -5.76 -8.39
N GLY A 478 4.59 -5.23 -8.26
CA GLY A 478 5.75 -5.76 -8.97
C GLY A 478 6.40 -6.95 -8.27
N GLU A 479 5.94 -7.34 -7.09
CA GLU A 479 6.55 -8.39 -6.25
C GLU A 479 6.00 -9.80 -6.56
N GLY A 480 4.81 -9.87 -7.15
CA GLY A 480 4.16 -11.10 -7.62
C GLY A 480 3.56 -10.91 -9.02
N PHE A 481 3.35 -12.03 -9.73
CA PHE A 481 2.87 -12.02 -11.11
C PHE A 481 1.36 -12.33 -11.32
N PRO A 482 0.67 -13.17 -10.52
CA PRO A 482 -0.65 -13.69 -10.91
C PRO A 482 -1.73 -12.63 -11.11
N ASP A 483 -1.87 -11.71 -10.15
CA ASP A 483 -2.87 -10.64 -10.21
C ASP A 483 -2.56 -9.66 -11.35
N ALA A 484 -1.28 -9.35 -11.55
CA ALA A 484 -0.80 -8.50 -12.64
C ALA A 484 -1.01 -9.16 -14.02
N LEU A 485 -0.87 -10.49 -14.13
CA LEU A 485 -1.07 -11.22 -15.39
C LEU A 485 -2.55 -11.19 -15.81
N ALA A 486 -3.46 -11.57 -14.92
CA ALA A 486 -4.90 -11.48 -15.20
C ALA A 486 -5.33 -10.02 -15.40
N GLY A 487 -4.81 -9.12 -14.57
CA GLY A 487 -5.04 -7.69 -14.67
C GLY A 487 -4.53 -7.07 -15.97
N ALA A 488 -3.41 -7.55 -16.52
CA ALA A 488 -2.87 -7.08 -17.79
C ALA A 488 -3.79 -7.45 -18.97
N ALA A 489 -4.46 -8.60 -18.92
CA ALA A 489 -5.46 -8.96 -19.93
C ALA A 489 -6.66 -8.01 -19.89
N LEU A 490 -7.17 -7.69 -18.70
CA LEU A 490 -8.23 -6.67 -18.54
C LEU A 490 -7.75 -5.29 -19.01
N ALA A 491 -6.56 -4.87 -18.58
CA ALA A 491 -5.97 -3.59 -18.94
C ALA A 491 -5.82 -3.44 -20.46
N ALA A 492 -5.32 -4.48 -21.13
CA ALA A 492 -5.24 -4.51 -22.60
C ALA A 492 -6.63 -4.49 -23.24
N ASN A 493 -7.61 -5.24 -22.70
CA ASN A 493 -8.97 -5.27 -23.22
C ASN A 493 -9.61 -3.88 -23.19
N MET A 494 -9.36 -3.10 -22.13
CA MET A 494 -9.87 -1.76 -21.90
C MET A 494 -9.00 -0.63 -22.48
N ASP A 495 -7.89 -0.95 -23.16
CA ASP A 495 -6.88 0.01 -23.62
C ASP A 495 -6.43 1.00 -22.51
N THR A 496 -6.16 0.45 -21.34
CA THR A 496 -5.82 1.20 -20.12
C THR A 496 -4.43 0.74 -19.63
N PRO A 497 -3.55 1.66 -19.18
CA PRO A 497 -2.23 1.28 -18.68
C PRO A 497 -2.31 0.43 -17.41
N LEU A 498 -1.35 -0.50 -17.29
CA LEU A 498 -1.03 -1.20 -16.04
C LEU A 498 0.31 -0.68 -15.52
N LEU A 499 0.33 -0.14 -14.30
CA LEU A 499 1.53 0.33 -13.62
C LEU A 499 1.88 -0.61 -12.46
N LEU A 500 3.14 -1.06 -12.40
CA LEU A 500 3.62 -1.86 -11.28
C LEU A 500 4.06 -0.95 -10.13
N ILE A 501 3.66 -1.28 -8.91
CA ILE A 501 4.05 -0.57 -7.68
C ILE A 501 4.53 -1.55 -6.58
N PRO A 502 5.31 -1.11 -5.59
CA PRO A 502 5.62 -1.91 -4.41
C PRO A 502 4.38 -2.19 -3.56
N THR A 503 4.41 -3.26 -2.75
CA THR A 503 3.30 -3.63 -1.86
C THR A 503 2.93 -2.51 -0.89
N GLU A 504 3.92 -1.78 -0.36
CA GLU A 504 3.75 -0.63 0.56
C GLU A 504 3.72 0.74 -0.15
N GLY A 505 3.57 0.74 -1.48
CA GLY A 505 3.52 1.94 -2.30
C GLY A 505 4.91 2.47 -2.68
N PRO A 506 4.96 3.51 -3.54
CA PRO A 506 6.22 4.08 -4.00
C PRO A 506 7.03 4.64 -2.83
N ALA A 507 8.35 4.45 -2.88
CA ALA A 507 9.26 5.02 -1.90
C ALA A 507 9.27 6.55 -2.02
N ALA A 508 9.45 7.25 -0.90
CA ALA A 508 9.56 8.71 -0.88
C ALA A 508 10.70 9.19 -1.79
N GLY A 509 10.41 10.18 -2.63
CA GLY A 509 11.33 10.73 -3.62
C GLY A 509 11.57 9.87 -4.86
N SER A 510 10.94 8.69 -4.97
CA SER A 510 11.04 7.84 -6.15
C SER A 510 10.33 8.47 -7.36
N ASP A 511 10.72 8.07 -8.57
CA ASP A 511 10.10 8.60 -9.79
C ASP A 511 8.63 8.19 -9.92
N THR A 512 8.25 7.03 -9.37
CA THR A 512 6.85 6.61 -9.28
C THR A 512 6.04 7.53 -8.36
N GLU A 513 6.61 7.97 -7.23
CA GLU A 513 5.94 8.97 -6.36
C GLU A 513 5.78 10.30 -7.10
N LYS A 514 6.85 10.80 -7.75
CA LYS A 514 6.81 12.04 -8.54
C LYS A 514 5.81 11.97 -9.69
N TYR A 515 5.65 10.81 -10.31
CA TYR A 515 4.64 10.61 -11.34
C TYR A 515 3.23 10.83 -10.78
N PHE A 516 2.90 10.23 -9.63
CA PHE A 516 1.60 10.46 -8.99
C PHE A 516 1.41 11.92 -8.55
N GLN A 517 2.48 12.64 -8.20
CA GLN A 517 2.44 14.09 -7.97
C GLN A 517 2.26 14.92 -9.23
N SER A 518 2.45 14.35 -10.43
CA SER A 518 2.39 15.10 -11.70
C SER A 518 1.07 14.92 -12.45
N ILE A 519 0.32 13.87 -12.14
CA ILE A 519 -0.96 13.56 -12.81
C ILE A 519 -2.14 14.17 -12.04
N SER A 520 -3.25 14.41 -12.75
CA SER A 520 -4.47 14.96 -12.14
C SER A 520 -5.00 14.07 -11.00
N PRO A 521 -5.50 14.66 -9.88
CA PRO A 521 -6.17 13.90 -8.82
C PRO A 521 -7.43 13.14 -9.27
N ASP A 522 -8.00 13.54 -10.42
CA ASP A 522 -9.19 12.93 -11.03
C ASP A 522 -8.89 11.65 -11.83
N VAL A 523 -7.61 11.33 -12.08
CA VAL A 523 -7.25 10.05 -12.72
C VAL A 523 -7.74 8.90 -11.86
N GLU A 524 -8.56 8.03 -12.45
CA GLU A 524 -9.14 6.88 -11.76
C GLU A 524 -8.05 5.83 -11.50
N LEU A 525 -7.90 5.41 -10.25
CA LEU A 525 -7.01 4.30 -9.89
C LEU A 525 -7.83 3.06 -9.57
N VAL A 526 -7.43 1.93 -10.15
CA VAL A 526 -7.99 0.62 -9.83
C VAL A 526 -6.87 -0.33 -9.43
N VAL A 527 -7.01 -1.00 -8.29
CA VAL A 527 -5.99 -1.88 -7.73
C VAL A 527 -6.37 -3.35 -7.92
N PHE A 528 -5.44 -4.15 -8.42
CA PHE A 528 -5.55 -5.60 -8.46
C PHE A 528 -4.88 -6.24 -7.23
N GLY A 529 -5.59 -7.19 -6.61
CA GLY A 529 -5.08 -7.96 -5.48
C GLY A 529 -5.51 -7.42 -4.11
N GLY A 530 -5.39 -8.30 -3.11
CA GLY A 530 -5.79 -8.02 -1.73
C GLY A 530 -4.86 -7.04 -1.01
N LYS A 531 -5.15 -6.74 0.26
CA LYS A 531 -4.38 -5.80 1.07
C LYS A 531 -2.93 -6.26 1.35
N SER A 532 -2.66 -7.55 1.28
CA SER A 532 -1.29 -8.09 1.37
C SER A 532 -0.49 -7.99 0.07
N VAL A 533 -1.15 -7.65 -1.04
CA VAL A 533 -0.54 -7.51 -2.38
C VAL A 533 -0.26 -6.03 -2.66
N ILE A 534 -1.22 -5.16 -2.37
CA ILE A 534 -1.06 -3.70 -2.33
C ILE A 534 -1.80 -3.22 -1.08
N SER A 535 -1.06 -2.67 -0.11
CA SER A 535 -1.60 -2.25 1.17
C SER A 535 -2.52 -1.04 1.04
N ASP A 536 -3.44 -0.87 1.99
CA ASP A 536 -4.26 0.35 2.05
C ASP A 536 -3.36 1.58 2.29
N ASN A 537 -2.24 1.40 3.00
CA ASN A 537 -1.20 2.42 3.17
C ASN A 537 -0.61 2.87 1.84
N ALA A 538 -0.32 1.94 0.93
CA ALA A 538 0.15 2.26 -0.42
C ALA A 538 -0.85 3.16 -1.16
N ILE A 539 -2.14 2.81 -1.12
CA ILE A 539 -3.22 3.57 -1.77
C ILE A 539 -3.34 4.97 -1.17
N ILE A 540 -3.36 5.06 0.17
CA ILE A 540 -3.43 6.34 0.89
C ILE A 540 -2.27 7.25 0.50
N ARG A 541 -1.04 6.74 0.50
CA ARG A 541 0.13 7.51 0.08
C ARG A 541 -0.02 7.98 -1.37
N ILE A 542 -0.38 7.09 -2.30
CA ILE A 542 -0.54 7.45 -3.72
C ILE A 542 -1.60 8.55 -3.89
N LYS A 543 -2.81 8.35 -3.37
CA LYS A 543 -3.90 9.33 -3.50
C LYS A 543 -3.57 10.65 -2.82
N TYR A 544 -2.87 10.61 -1.67
CA TYR A 544 -2.40 11.83 -1.03
C TYR A 544 -1.42 12.61 -1.89
N GLN A 545 -0.47 11.94 -2.54
CA GLN A 545 0.49 12.59 -3.43
C GLN A 545 -0.17 13.24 -4.65
N MET A 546 -1.26 12.68 -5.16
CA MET A 546 -2.02 13.26 -6.28
C MET A 546 -2.80 14.53 -5.91
N VAL A 547 -3.19 14.70 -4.64
CA VAL A 547 -4.01 15.83 -4.18
C VAL A 547 -3.16 17.01 -3.69
N LYS A 548 -1.86 16.80 -3.44
CA LYS A 548 -0.97 17.75 -2.76
C LYS A 548 -0.48 18.93 -3.63
N ILE A 549 -1.16 19.28 -4.71
CA ILE A 549 -0.72 20.32 -5.66
C ILE A 549 -1.48 21.62 -5.43
#